data_AF-A0A822CGE5-F1
#
_entry.id   AF-A0A822CGE5-F1
#
_cell.length_a   1.000
_cell.length_b   1.000
_cell.length_c   1.000
_cell.angle_alpha   90.00
_cell.angle_beta   90.00
_cell.angle_gamma   90.00
#
_symmetry.space_group_name_H-M   'P 1'
#
loop_
_entity.id
_entity.type
_entity.pdbx_description
1 polymer ?
#
loop_
_entity_poly.entity_id
_entity_poly.type
_entity_poly.pdbx_seq_one_letter_code
_entity_poly.pdbx_strand_id
1 'polypeptide(L)'
;MDATLSFVMANMAQCQSNHITLDPFCGTGGILLACAEFGSYVIGGEFDWRVLTAKAKPTKANTKQLTRNPDEMMHRNFSDYGTLNRFLDVIGSDFAYPPWRPTFFFDSIVCDPPYGIRESSQHKSRRRTDKTDDDQNPVSEKYDLTNIYVDLLNFANVYLRIGGRLVFWLPTHIVTYDENLLPTHPCFTLFSNDEQQLNRTVSRRLLTLVKIRESNNNEKAQVNEKLFSNFRDLYFTPNTKIWEQLNSNNTITDSMDVSKEQNHDE
;
A
#
# COMPACT_ATOMS: atom_id res chain seq x y z
N MET A 1 -8.16 8.39 -3.87
CA MET A 1 -7.84 7.90 -5.22
C MET A 1 -8.65 8.70 -6.24
N ASP A 2 -8.11 8.92 -7.43
CA ASP A 2 -8.90 9.41 -8.56
C ASP A 2 -9.97 8.37 -8.95
N ALA A 3 -11.17 8.82 -9.34
CA ALA A 3 -12.27 7.91 -9.62
C ALA A 3 -11.96 6.98 -10.80
N THR A 4 -11.40 7.51 -11.89
CA THR A 4 -11.05 6.73 -13.08
C THR A 4 -10.06 5.63 -12.74
N LEU A 5 -9.04 5.95 -11.94
CA LEU A 5 -8.07 4.97 -11.47
C LEU A 5 -8.70 3.91 -10.57
N SER A 6 -9.64 4.26 -9.69
CA SER A 6 -10.38 3.26 -8.92
C SER A 6 -11.12 2.26 -9.83
N PHE A 7 -11.75 2.72 -10.92
CA PHE A 7 -12.40 1.84 -11.90
C PHE A 7 -11.40 0.96 -12.65
N VAL A 8 -10.22 1.49 -13.00
CA VAL A 8 -9.14 0.68 -13.58
C VAL A 8 -8.73 -0.41 -12.60
N MET A 9 -8.47 -0.08 -11.34
CA MET A 9 -8.09 -1.07 -10.31
C MET A 9 -9.15 -2.15 -10.12
N ALA A 10 -10.43 -1.78 -10.06
CA ALA A 10 -11.53 -2.73 -9.93
C ALA A 10 -11.66 -3.67 -11.15
N ASN A 11 -11.41 -3.16 -12.36
CA ASN A 11 -11.35 -3.97 -13.57
C ASN A 11 -10.14 -4.93 -13.54
N MET A 12 -8.95 -4.43 -13.19
CA MET A 12 -7.74 -5.25 -13.06
C MET A 12 -7.92 -6.37 -12.03
N ALA A 13 -8.70 -6.12 -10.98
CA ALA A 13 -9.06 -7.10 -9.96
C ALA A 13 -10.14 -8.10 -10.39
N GLN A 14 -10.75 -7.91 -11.57
CA GLN A 14 -11.89 -8.68 -12.07
C GLN A 14 -13.06 -8.70 -11.08
N CYS A 15 -13.38 -7.55 -10.52
CA CYS A 15 -14.60 -7.36 -9.73
C CYS A 15 -15.84 -7.66 -10.59
N GLN A 16 -16.78 -8.42 -10.04
CA GLN A 16 -18.01 -8.81 -10.71
C GLN A 16 -19.06 -9.26 -9.69
N SER A 17 -20.28 -9.52 -10.16
CA SER A 17 -21.36 -10.02 -9.28
C SER A 17 -20.96 -11.33 -8.57
N ASN A 18 -21.38 -11.45 -7.31
CA ASN A 18 -21.08 -12.56 -6.40
C ASN A 18 -19.63 -12.66 -5.90
N HIS A 19 -18.75 -11.72 -6.27
CA HIS A 19 -17.44 -11.60 -5.64
C HIS A 19 -17.51 -10.83 -4.33
N ILE A 20 -16.63 -11.15 -3.38
CA ILE A 20 -16.32 -10.37 -2.19
C ILE A 20 -14.93 -9.75 -2.38
N THR A 21 -14.89 -8.42 -2.41
CA THR A 21 -13.68 -7.62 -2.59
C THR A 21 -13.32 -6.90 -1.30
N LEU A 22 -12.04 -6.99 -0.91
CA LEU A 22 -11.50 -6.29 0.24
C LEU A 22 -10.58 -5.14 -0.19
N ASP A 23 -10.71 -3.98 0.46
CA ASP A 23 -9.65 -2.98 0.54
C ASP A 23 -9.20 -2.85 2.00
N PRO A 24 -8.04 -3.40 2.39
CA PRO A 24 -7.55 -3.33 3.77
C PRO A 24 -7.12 -1.92 4.22
N PHE A 25 -7.06 -0.94 3.31
CA PHE A 25 -6.64 0.43 3.58
C PHE A 25 -7.63 1.42 2.97
N CYS A 26 -8.93 1.19 3.21
CA CYS A 26 -9.98 1.76 2.37
C CYS A 26 -10.12 3.28 2.48
N GLY A 27 -9.68 3.89 3.58
CA GLY A 27 -9.82 5.33 3.80
C GLY A 27 -11.28 5.77 3.67
N THR A 28 -11.55 6.63 2.68
CA THR A 28 -12.91 7.12 2.38
C THR A 28 -13.74 6.21 1.45
N GLY A 29 -13.20 5.05 1.04
CA GLY A 29 -13.94 4.02 0.31
C GLY A 29 -14.04 4.22 -1.21
N GLY A 30 -13.23 5.11 -1.80
CA GLY A 30 -13.32 5.42 -3.23
C GLY A 30 -12.95 4.25 -4.17
N ILE A 31 -12.07 3.35 -3.75
CA ILE A 31 -11.75 2.12 -4.49
C ILE A 31 -12.90 1.13 -4.36
N LEU A 32 -13.40 0.91 -3.14
CA LEU A 32 -14.53 0.02 -2.86
C LEU A 32 -15.78 0.43 -3.64
N LEU A 33 -16.05 1.73 -3.78
CA LEU A 33 -17.18 2.21 -4.56
C LEU A 33 -17.11 1.76 -6.03
N ALA A 34 -15.93 1.83 -6.64
CA ALA A 34 -15.73 1.34 -8.00
C ALA A 34 -15.89 -0.19 -8.09
N CYS A 35 -15.37 -0.95 -7.11
CA CYS A 35 -15.59 -2.40 -7.04
C CYS A 35 -17.08 -2.77 -6.92
N ALA A 36 -17.85 -2.00 -6.15
CA ALA A 36 -19.28 -2.21 -5.99
C ALA A 36 -20.08 -1.88 -7.26
N GLU A 37 -19.65 -0.88 -8.03
CA GLU A 37 -20.24 -0.55 -9.33
C GLU A 37 -20.09 -1.72 -10.33
N PHE A 38 -18.96 -2.42 -10.31
CA PHE A 38 -18.78 -3.67 -11.06
C PHE A 38 -19.61 -4.85 -10.50
N GLY A 39 -20.27 -4.67 -9.36
CA GLY A 39 -21.20 -5.63 -8.78
C GLY A 39 -20.64 -6.50 -7.65
N SER A 40 -19.36 -6.34 -7.27
CA SER A 40 -18.79 -7.03 -6.11
C SER A 40 -19.45 -6.57 -4.81
N TYR A 41 -19.59 -7.47 -3.85
CA TYR A 41 -19.77 -7.11 -2.45
C TYR A 41 -18.46 -6.61 -1.88
N VAL A 42 -18.49 -5.53 -1.09
CA VAL A 42 -17.27 -4.82 -0.69
C VAL A 42 -17.14 -4.68 0.81
N ILE A 43 -15.92 -4.93 1.31
CA ILE A 43 -15.53 -4.77 2.70
C ILE A 43 -14.31 -3.86 2.76
N GLY A 44 -14.31 -2.91 3.69
CA GLY A 44 -13.15 -2.06 3.98
C GLY A 44 -12.44 -2.47 5.27
N GLY A 45 -11.13 -2.32 5.30
CA GLY A 45 -10.31 -2.26 6.51
C GLY A 45 -9.79 -0.84 6.73
N GLU A 46 -9.87 -0.36 7.96
CA GLU A 46 -9.29 0.92 8.35
C GLU A 46 -8.82 0.83 9.81
N PHE A 47 -7.65 1.39 10.09
CA PHE A 47 -7.09 1.44 11.45
C PHE A 47 -7.41 2.76 12.15
N ASP A 48 -7.53 3.87 11.39
CA ASP A 48 -7.84 5.17 11.97
C ASP A 48 -9.31 5.25 12.38
N TRP A 49 -9.56 5.15 13.69
CA TRP A 49 -10.89 5.28 14.28
C TRP A 49 -11.63 6.56 13.86
N ARG A 50 -10.89 7.64 13.54
CA ARG A 50 -11.47 8.91 13.11
C ARG A 50 -12.09 8.82 11.72
N VAL A 51 -11.47 8.02 10.85
CA VAL A 51 -11.98 7.73 9.51
C VAL A 51 -13.21 6.82 9.62
N LEU A 52 -13.11 5.74 10.41
CA LEU A 52 -14.21 4.80 10.65
C LEU A 52 -15.47 5.48 11.18
N THR A 53 -15.34 6.29 12.22
CA THR A 53 -16.50 6.89 12.89
C THR A 53 -17.03 8.14 12.20
N ALA A 54 -16.40 8.56 11.10
CA ALA A 54 -16.61 9.86 10.47
C ALA A 54 -16.53 11.05 11.46
N LYS A 55 -15.97 10.85 12.66
CA LYS A 55 -15.97 11.88 13.70
C LYS A 55 -14.93 12.97 13.47
N ALA A 56 -13.95 12.75 12.59
CA ALA A 56 -13.02 13.79 12.19
C ALA A 56 -12.53 13.70 10.74
N LYS A 57 -12.27 14.86 10.14
CA LYS A 57 -11.60 14.96 8.84
C LYS A 57 -10.12 14.55 9.01
N PRO A 58 -9.51 13.85 8.05
CA PRO A 58 -8.08 13.60 8.08
C PRO A 58 -7.34 14.93 8.09
N THR A 59 -6.19 14.98 8.77
CA THR A 59 -5.34 16.16 8.99
C THR A 59 -4.93 16.92 7.70
N LYS A 60 -5.18 16.32 6.53
CA LYS A 60 -5.00 16.91 5.19
C LYS A 60 -5.79 18.21 4.97
N ALA A 61 -6.93 18.36 5.64
CA ALA A 61 -7.70 19.58 5.60
C ALA A 61 -7.26 20.45 6.79
N ASN A 62 -6.51 21.53 6.53
CA ASN A 62 -6.18 22.60 7.48
C ASN A 62 -7.47 23.37 7.90
N THR A 63 -8.50 22.63 8.27
CA THR A 63 -9.86 23.10 8.45
C THR A 63 -10.17 22.96 9.93
N LYS A 64 -10.53 24.07 10.57
CA LYS A 64 -10.92 24.15 11.99
C LYS A 64 -12.14 23.28 12.35
N GLN A 65 -12.72 22.56 11.39
CA GLN A 65 -13.88 21.71 11.55
C GLN A 65 -13.42 20.28 11.85
N LEU A 66 -13.35 19.97 13.14
CA LEU A 66 -12.93 18.68 13.68
C LEU A 66 -13.97 17.58 13.47
N THR A 67 -15.20 17.91 13.10
CA THR A 67 -16.30 16.96 12.88
C THR A 67 -16.67 16.90 11.41
N ARG A 68 -16.79 15.70 10.83
CA ARG A 68 -17.39 15.55 9.50
C ARG A 68 -18.90 15.71 9.62
N ASN A 69 -19.52 16.18 8.55
CA ASN A 69 -20.98 16.16 8.48
C ASN A 69 -21.44 14.69 8.51
N PRO A 70 -22.57 14.33 9.14
CA PRO A 70 -23.13 12.98 9.07
C PRO A 70 -23.31 12.48 7.63
N ASP A 71 -23.44 13.41 6.68
CA ASP A 71 -23.54 13.15 5.24
C ASP A 71 -22.22 12.70 4.60
N GLU A 72 -21.06 12.85 5.26
CA GLU A 72 -19.74 12.44 4.73
C GLU A 72 -19.36 10.99 5.09
N MET A 73 -20.33 10.17 5.51
CA MET A 73 -20.10 8.76 5.87
C MET A 73 -19.96 7.88 4.62
N MET A 74 -19.10 6.86 4.70
CA MET A 74 -18.92 5.91 3.60
C MET A 74 -20.26 5.27 3.17
N HIS A 75 -21.11 4.90 4.12
CA HIS A 75 -22.47 4.41 3.87
C HIS A 75 -23.30 5.36 3.00
N ARG A 76 -23.18 6.69 3.21
CA ARG A 76 -23.90 7.67 2.39
C ARG A 76 -23.37 7.71 0.96
N ASN A 77 -22.05 7.62 0.78
CA ASN A 77 -21.46 7.51 -0.57
C ASN A 77 -22.11 6.34 -1.33
N PHE A 78 -22.09 5.14 -0.76
CA PHE A 78 -22.73 3.98 -1.40
C PHE A 78 -24.24 4.16 -1.63
N SER A 79 -24.95 4.85 -0.73
CA SER A 79 -26.36 5.19 -0.95
C SER A 79 -26.55 6.13 -2.13
N ASP A 80 -25.74 7.19 -2.25
CA ASP A 80 -25.90 8.20 -3.29
C ASP A 80 -25.59 7.65 -4.69
N TYR A 81 -24.66 6.69 -4.76
CA TYR A 81 -24.33 5.98 -6.00
C TYR A 81 -25.20 4.73 -6.24
N GLY A 82 -26.20 4.44 -5.40
CA GLY A 82 -27.11 3.31 -5.61
C GLY A 82 -26.49 1.92 -5.42
N THR A 83 -25.31 1.83 -4.81
CA THR A 83 -24.54 0.60 -4.59
C THR A 83 -24.56 0.13 -3.12
N LEU A 84 -25.45 0.69 -2.31
CA LEU A 84 -25.56 0.35 -0.88
C LEU A 84 -25.83 -1.13 -0.62
N ASN A 85 -26.57 -1.80 -1.50
CA ASN A 85 -26.82 -3.24 -1.44
C ASN A 85 -25.58 -4.12 -1.64
N ARG A 86 -24.45 -3.53 -2.07
CA ARG A 86 -23.15 -4.17 -2.21
C ARG A 86 -22.18 -3.85 -1.08
N PHE A 87 -22.45 -2.79 -0.32
CA PHE A 87 -21.62 -2.39 0.81
C PHE A 87 -21.91 -3.30 2.00
N LEU A 88 -20.92 -4.10 2.41
CA LEU A 88 -21.07 -4.99 3.55
C LEU A 88 -20.77 -4.23 4.86
N ASP A 89 -19.52 -3.80 5.04
CA ASP A 89 -19.14 -2.92 6.15
C ASP A 89 -17.69 -2.43 6.01
N VAL A 90 -17.27 -1.53 6.91
CA VAL A 90 -15.86 -1.23 7.17
C VAL A 90 -15.50 -1.70 8.57
N ILE A 91 -14.47 -2.54 8.68
CA ILE A 91 -13.99 -3.05 9.94
C ILE A 91 -12.78 -2.26 10.45
N GLY A 92 -12.76 -2.02 11.76
CA GLY A 92 -11.57 -1.57 12.46
C GLY A 92 -10.56 -2.70 12.54
N SER A 93 -9.53 -2.67 11.70
CA SER A 93 -8.53 -3.75 11.62
C SER A 93 -7.13 -3.19 11.67
N ASP A 94 -6.31 -3.76 12.55
CA ASP A 94 -4.86 -3.69 12.40
C ASP A 94 -4.47 -4.72 11.33
N PHE A 95 -3.80 -4.27 10.28
CA PHE A 95 -3.44 -5.15 9.17
C PHE A 95 -2.44 -6.23 9.59
N ALA A 96 -1.63 -5.98 10.63
CA ALA A 96 -0.74 -6.98 11.20
C ALA A 96 -1.49 -8.12 11.93
N TYR A 97 -2.76 -7.89 12.32
CA TYR A 97 -3.58 -8.84 13.08
C TYR A 97 -4.98 -8.96 12.48
N PRO A 98 -5.11 -9.60 11.30
CA PRO A 98 -6.37 -9.64 10.58
C PRO A 98 -7.44 -10.44 11.34
N PRO A 99 -8.68 -9.94 11.45
CA PRO A 99 -9.75 -10.57 12.24
C PRO A 99 -10.44 -11.74 11.51
N TRP A 100 -9.88 -12.17 10.36
CA TRP A 100 -10.49 -13.17 9.49
C TRP A 100 -10.08 -14.58 9.89
N ARG A 101 -11.06 -15.48 9.90
CA ARG A 101 -10.76 -16.91 10.03
C ARG A 101 -10.03 -17.39 8.77
N PRO A 102 -8.97 -18.21 8.87
CA PRO A 102 -8.23 -18.72 7.70
C PRO A 102 -9.04 -19.61 6.73
N THR A 103 -10.31 -19.89 7.05
CA THR A 103 -11.24 -20.64 6.19
C THR A 103 -12.07 -19.74 5.29
N PHE A 104 -11.97 -18.41 5.45
CA PHE A 104 -12.68 -17.42 4.65
C PHE A 104 -11.75 -16.85 3.59
N PHE A 105 -12.26 -16.71 2.36
CA PHE A 105 -11.50 -16.20 1.23
C PHE A 105 -12.22 -15.05 0.54
N PHE A 106 -11.45 -14.05 0.13
CA PHE A 106 -11.85 -12.99 -0.78
C PHE A 106 -11.62 -13.41 -2.22
N ASP A 107 -12.45 -12.90 -3.12
CA ASP A 107 -12.29 -13.10 -4.57
C ASP A 107 -11.26 -12.14 -5.15
N SER A 108 -11.15 -10.94 -4.57
CA SER A 108 -10.13 -9.95 -4.90
C SER A 108 -9.74 -9.08 -3.70
N ILE A 109 -8.50 -8.62 -3.70
CA ILE A 109 -7.98 -7.63 -2.76
C ILE A 109 -7.46 -6.46 -3.57
N VAL A 110 -7.93 -5.24 -3.29
CA VAL A 110 -7.61 -4.03 -4.05
C VAL A 110 -7.30 -2.89 -3.09
N CYS A 111 -6.12 -2.28 -3.17
CA CYS A 111 -5.77 -1.22 -2.22
C CYS A 111 -4.73 -0.20 -2.69
N ASP A 112 -4.66 0.91 -1.97
CA ASP A 112 -3.59 1.91 -2.04
C ASP A 112 -2.93 2.02 -0.66
N PRO A 113 -1.95 1.15 -0.34
CA PRO A 113 -1.35 1.11 0.99
C PRO A 113 -0.72 2.44 1.39
N PRO A 114 -0.66 2.78 2.69
CA PRO A 114 -0.06 4.03 3.13
C PRO A 114 1.44 4.06 2.83
N TYR A 115 1.90 5.08 2.10
CA TYR A 115 3.31 5.20 1.71
C TYR A 115 4.26 5.70 2.81
N GLY A 116 3.82 5.80 4.07
CA GLY A 116 4.69 6.21 5.18
C GLY A 116 5.26 7.64 5.07
N ILE A 117 4.79 8.46 4.12
CA ILE A 117 5.30 9.82 3.87
C ILE A 117 4.65 10.85 4.83
N ARG A 118 3.38 10.66 5.21
CA ARG A 118 2.58 11.70 5.90
C ARG A 118 1.82 11.25 7.14
N GLU A 119 1.89 10.00 7.51
CA GLU A 119 1.30 9.49 8.75
C GLU A 119 2.43 9.04 9.67
N SER A 120 2.44 9.52 10.90
CA SER A 120 3.06 8.76 11.98
C SER A 120 2.23 7.49 12.10
N SER A 121 2.66 6.42 11.43
CA SER A 121 2.12 5.08 11.62
C SER A 121 2.32 4.72 13.08
N GLN A 122 1.31 5.03 13.90
CA GLN A 122 1.30 4.69 15.32
C GLN A 122 0.92 3.21 15.42
N HIS A 123 1.92 2.34 15.35
CA HIS A 123 1.73 0.95 15.73
C HIS A 123 1.57 0.91 17.26
N LYS A 124 0.38 0.54 17.75
CA LYS A 124 0.17 0.34 19.19
C LYS A 124 0.61 -1.08 19.52
N SER A 125 1.86 -1.23 19.93
CA SER A 125 2.32 -2.48 20.58
C SER A 125 1.44 -2.74 21.80
N ARG A 126 0.69 -3.84 21.77
CA ARG A 126 -0.15 -4.26 22.89
C ARG A 126 0.77 -4.90 23.94
N ARG A 127 1.10 -4.15 25.00
CA ARG A 127 1.88 -4.68 26.15
C ARG A 127 1.21 -5.97 26.65
N ARG A 128 2.00 -7.04 26.77
CA ARG A 128 1.68 -8.17 27.65
C ARG A 128 1.41 -7.58 29.04
N THR A 129 0.26 -7.92 29.59
CA THR A 129 -0.18 -7.51 30.92
C THR A 129 0.82 -8.00 31.96
N ASP A 130 1.68 -7.11 32.44
CA ASP A 130 2.13 -7.13 33.82
C ASP A 130 2.70 -5.76 34.22
N LYS A 131 1.98 -5.15 35.19
CA LYS A 131 2.40 -4.12 36.15
C LYS A 131 2.33 -2.62 35.77
N THR A 132 1.51 -1.99 36.62
CA THR A 132 1.56 -0.65 37.26
C THR A 132 1.41 0.61 36.42
N ASP A 133 0.41 1.38 36.85
CA ASP A 133 0.17 2.79 36.55
C ASP A 133 1.45 3.61 36.60
N ASP A 134 1.86 4.16 35.46
CA ASP A 134 2.30 5.54 35.38
C ASP A 134 2.29 6.03 33.93
N ASP A 135 2.06 7.32 33.80
CA ASP A 135 1.78 8.12 32.61
C ASP A 135 2.80 7.97 31.47
N GLN A 136 2.67 6.90 30.65
CA GLN A 136 3.51 6.71 29.47
C GLN A 136 2.67 6.59 28.20
N ASN A 137 2.61 7.71 27.47
CA ASN A 137 2.22 7.74 26.07
C ASN A 137 2.88 6.59 25.30
N PRO A 138 2.12 5.77 24.55
CA PRO A 138 2.69 4.65 23.80
C PRO A 138 3.72 5.17 22.79
N VAL A 139 4.93 4.62 22.85
CA VAL A 139 6.02 4.91 21.91
C VAL A 139 5.61 4.39 20.53
N SER A 140 5.38 5.31 19.60
CA SER A 140 5.05 5.03 18.20
C SER A 140 6.28 4.49 17.48
N GLU A 141 6.40 3.18 17.32
CA GLU A 141 7.41 2.59 16.44
C GLU A 141 7.03 2.84 14.99
N LYS A 142 7.98 3.34 14.19
CA LYS A 142 7.79 3.59 12.76
C LYS A 142 7.65 2.24 12.04
N TYR A 143 6.45 1.94 11.56
CA TYR A 143 6.23 0.78 10.71
C TYR A 143 6.93 0.99 9.35
N ASP A 144 7.91 0.14 9.04
CA ASP A 144 8.67 0.23 7.79
C ASP A 144 7.79 -0.10 6.58
N LEU A 145 8.00 0.60 5.46
CA LEU A 145 7.26 0.38 4.22
C LEU A 145 7.44 -1.05 3.73
N THR A 146 8.65 -1.59 3.84
CA THR A 146 8.97 -2.97 3.49
C THR A 146 8.01 -3.95 4.18
N ASN A 147 7.79 -3.76 5.49
CA ASN A 147 6.91 -4.63 6.28
C ASN A 147 5.46 -4.55 5.81
N ILE A 148 4.95 -3.37 5.44
CA ILE A 148 3.56 -3.22 4.92
C ILE A 148 3.34 -4.13 3.71
N TYR A 149 4.28 -4.14 2.75
CA TYR A 149 4.14 -4.96 1.56
C TYR A 149 4.39 -6.44 1.85
N VAL A 150 5.33 -6.78 2.74
CA VAL A 150 5.52 -8.17 3.21
C VAL A 150 4.22 -8.70 3.79
N ASP A 151 3.60 -7.95 4.70
CA ASP A 151 2.33 -8.35 5.31
C ASP A 151 1.21 -8.38 4.29
N LEU A 152 1.20 -7.47 3.31
CA LEU A 152 0.15 -7.43 2.29
C LEU A 152 0.16 -8.69 1.44
N LEU A 153 1.34 -9.10 0.98
CA LEU A 153 1.50 -10.31 0.19
C LEU A 153 1.21 -11.56 1.04
N ASN A 154 1.65 -11.61 2.30
CA ASN A 154 1.37 -12.73 3.20
C ASN A 154 -0.12 -12.82 3.57
N PHE A 155 -0.77 -11.69 3.81
CA PHE A 155 -2.21 -11.60 4.06
C PHE A 155 -2.98 -12.10 2.84
N ALA A 156 -2.64 -11.61 1.65
CA ALA A 156 -3.28 -12.07 0.42
C ALA A 156 -3.03 -13.55 0.18
N ASN A 157 -1.84 -14.07 0.49
CA ASN A 157 -1.55 -15.50 0.40
C ASN A 157 -2.51 -16.35 1.25
N VAL A 158 -2.88 -15.89 2.44
CA VAL A 158 -3.80 -16.62 3.33
C VAL A 158 -5.27 -16.42 2.92
N TYR A 159 -5.68 -15.19 2.61
CA TYR A 159 -7.10 -14.83 2.50
C TYR A 159 -7.61 -14.61 1.08
N LEU A 160 -6.77 -14.67 0.05
CA LEU A 160 -7.22 -14.61 -1.34
C LEU A 160 -7.46 -16.03 -1.86
N ARG A 161 -8.55 -16.23 -2.61
CA ARG A 161 -8.78 -17.51 -3.30
C ARG A 161 -7.75 -17.76 -4.40
N ILE A 162 -7.51 -19.02 -4.76
CA ILE A 162 -6.74 -19.36 -5.98
C ILE A 162 -7.48 -18.77 -7.20
N GLY A 163 -6.73 -18.16 -8.11
CA GLY A 163 -7.23 -17.43 -9.27
C GLY A 163 -7.73 -16.01 -8.94
N GLY A 164 -7.83 -15.66 -7.66
CA GLY A 164 -8.10 -14.29 -7.22
C GLY A 164 -6.92 -13.36 -7.50
N ARG A 165 -7.21 -12.06 -7.51
CA ARG A 165 -6.23 -11.02 -7.82
C ARG A 165 -5.96 -10.09 -6.63
N LEU A 166 -4.69 -9.85 -6.37
CA LEU A 166 -4.19 -8.80 -5.49
C LEU A 166 -3.75 -7.63 -6.37
N VAL A 167 -4.42 -6.48 -6.23
CA VAL A 167 -4.16 -5.26 -7.01
C VAL A 167 -3.79 -4.14 -6.06
N PHE A 168 -2.59 -3.59 -6.19
CA PHE A 168 -2.13 -2.54 -5.27
C PHE A 168 -1.17 -1.55 -5.92
N TRP A 169 -1.15 -0.34 -5.36
CA TRP A 169 -0.14 0.65 -5.72
C TRP A 169 1.14 0.45 -4.91
N LEU A 170 2.27 0.50 -5.62
CA LEU A 170 3.61 0.48 -5.06
C LEU A 170 4.31 1.82 -5.40
N PRO A 171 4.69 2.63 -4.41
CA PRO A 171 5.43 3.84 -4.66
C PRO A 171 6.85 3.53 -5.14
N THR A 172 7.33 4.26 -6.15
CA THR A 172 8.64 4.06 -6.76
C THR A 172 9.33 5.39 -7.05
N HIS A 173 10.65 5.37 -7.13
CA HIS A 173 11.43 6.50 -7.63
C HIS A 173 11.88 6.20 -9.05
N ILE A 174 11.66 7.14 -9.98
CA ILE A 174 11.82 6.91 -11.43
C ILE A 174 13.24 6.49 -11.79
N VAL A 175 14.25 7.09 -11.16
CA VAL A 175 15.68 6.85 -11.50
C VAL A 175 16.19 5.53 -10.91
N THR A 176 15.65 5.11 -9.77
CA THR A 176 16.13 3.91 -9.04
C THR A 176 15.18 2.73 -9.21
N TYR A 177 14.21 2.85 -10.11
CA TYR A 177 13.25 1.80 -10.39
C TYR A 177 13.94 0.63 -11.10
N ASP A 178 13.75 -0.56 -10.55
CA ASP A 178 14.18 -1.82 -11.14
C ASP A 178 13.07 -2.85 -10.93
N GLU A 179 12.60 -3.43 -12.04
CA GLU A 179 11.53 -4.42 -12.06
C GLU A 179 11.91 -5.71 -11.32
N ASN A 180 13.21 -6.02 -11.22
CA ASN A 180 13.69 -7.18 -10.48
C ASN A 180 13.55 -7.01 -8.95
N LEU A 181 13.30 -5.79 -8.47
CA LEU A 181 13.13 -5.49 -7.05
C LEU A 181 11.66 -5.53 -6.60
N LEU A 182 10.71 -5.77 -7.51
CA LEU A 182 9.29 -5.79 -7.19
C LEU A 182 8.97 -6.82 -6.08
N PRO A 183 7.99 -6.53 -5.22
CA PRO A 183 7.48 -7.50 -4.23
C PRO A 183 7.04 -8.81 -4.89
N THR A 184 7.48 -9.94 -4.35
CA THR A 184 7.12 -11.27 -4.85
C THR A 184 6.67 -12.22 -3.74
N HIS A 185 5.89 -13.24 -4.12
CA HIS A 185 5.53 -14.35 -3.23
C HIS A 185 5.44 -15.63 -4.08
N PRO A 186 5.97 -16.79 -3.65
CA PRO A 186 6.00 -18.04 -4.43
C PRO A 186 4.64 -18.59 -4.92
N CYS A 187 3.55 -18.07 -4.35
CA CYS A 187 2.16 -18.46 -4.64
C CYS A 187 1.46 -17.51 -5.60
N PHE A 188 2.16 -16.48 -6.07
CA PHE A 188 1.62 -15.44 -6.94
C PHE A 188 2.46 -15.33 -8.21
N THR A 189 1.80 -14.97 -9.31
CA THR A 189 2.47 -14.52 -10.53
C THR A 189 2.14 -13.06 -10.79
N LEU A 190 3.11 -12.29 -11.28
CA LEU A 190 2.89 -10.94 -11.78
C LEU A 190 2.09 -11.02 -13.09
N PHE A 191 0.94 -10.35 -13.12
CA PHE A 191 0.09 -10.25 -14.30
C PHE A 191 0.28 -8.92 -15.03
N SER A 192 0.36 -7.81 -14.28
CA SER A 192 0.63 -6.49 -14.84
C SER A 192 1.44 -5.62 -13.88
N ASN A 193 2.15 -4.65 -14.47
CA ASN A 193 2.98 -3.68 -13.80
C ASN A 193 2.89 -2.34 -14.56
N ASP A 194 1.97 -1.48 -14.13
CA ASP A 194 1.57 -0.29 -14.88
C ASP A 194 2.05 0.99 -14.18
N GLU A 195 2.75 1.88 -14.90
CA GLU A 195 3.27 3.13 -14.31
C GLU A 195 2.25 4.25 -14.29
N GLN A 196 2.20 4.96 -13.16
CA GLN A 196 1.69 6.31 -13.09
C GLN A 196 2.76 7.25 -12.53
N GLN A 197 3.25 8.16 -13.38
CA GLN A 197 4.13 9.24 -12.93
C GLN A 197 3.33 10.26 -12.11
N LEU A 198 3.79 10.57 -10.89
CA LEU A 198 3.18 11.58 -10.02
C LEU A 198 3.86 12.93 -10.19
N ASN A 199 5.19 12.91 -10.37
CA ASN A 199 6.01 14.06 -10.69
C ASN A 199 7.29 13.59 -11.43
N ARG A 200 8.31 14.45 -11.52
CA ARG A 200 9.56 14.16 -12.26
C ARG A 200 10.48 13.12 -11.61
N THR A 201 10.33 12.86 -10.32
CA THR A 201 11.22 11.97 -9.54
C THR A 201 10.47 10.79 -8.97
N VAL A 202 9.18 10.94 -8.68
CA VAL A 202 8.33 9.93 -8.06
C VAL A 202 7.29 9.44 -9.05
N SER A 203 7.20 8.11 -9.15
CA SER A 203 6.09 7.42 -9.78
C SER A 203 5.48 6.42 -8.80
N ARG A 204 4.41 5.77 -9.22
CA ARG A 204 3.87 4.60 -8.55
C ARG A 204 3.53 3.56 -9.60
N ARG A 205 3.66 2.28 -9.23
CA ARG A 205 3.36 1.13 -10.06
C ARG A 205 2.07 0.48 -9.57
N LEU A 206 1.08 0.30 -10.45
CA LEU A 206 -0.07 -0.54 -10.18
C LEU A 206 0.33 -1.97 -10.48
N LEU A 207 0.49 -2.78 -9.43
CA LEU A 207 0.82 -4.19 -9.57
C LEU A 207 -0.45 -5.02 -9.48
N THR A 208 -0.60 -5.96 -10.42
CA THR A 208 -1.63 -6.99 -10.37
C THR A 208 -0.95 -8.34 -10.23
N LEU A 209 -1.19 -9.02 -9.11
CA LEU A 209 -0.70 -10.37 -8.83
C LEU A 209 -1.87 -11.36 -8.83
N VAL A 210 -1.69 -12.52 -9.45
CA VAL A 210 -2.70 -13.60 -9.47
C VAL A 210 -2.22 -14.73 -8.55
N LYS A 211 -3.05 -15.15 -7.59
CA LYS A 211 -2.73 -16.31 -6.74
C LYS A 211 -2.88 -17.60 -7.55
N ILE A 212 -1.81 -18.38 -7.66
CA ILE A 212 -1.75 -19.57 -8.52
C ILE A 212 -1.92 -20.89 -7.75
N ARG A 213 -1.67 -20.91 -6.44
CA ARG A 213 -1.79 -22.11 -5.58
C ARG A 213 -1.85 -21.74 -4.10
N GLU A 214 -2.12 -22.74 -3.26
CA GLU A 214 -1.92 -22.61 -1.82
C GLU A 214 -0.44 -22.64 -1.41
N SER A 215 -0.17 -22.03 -0.27
CA SER A 215 1.15 -21.91 0.34
C SER A 215 1.55 -23.15 1.11
N ASN A 216 2.83 -23.50 1.04
CA ASN A 216 3.45 -24.40 2.01
C ASN A 216 3.86 -23.62 3.27
N ASN A 217 4.03 -24.31 4.41
CA ASN A 217 4.23 -23.71 5.74
C ASN A 217 5.46 -22.76 5.87
N ASN A 218 6.39 -22.76 4.92
CA ASN A 218 7.64 -21.99 4.99
C ASN A 218 7.74 -20.89 3.92
N GLU A 219 6.74 -20.75 3.04
CA GLU A 219 6.78 -19.75 1.97
C GLU A 219 6.30 -18.40 2.50
N LYS A 220 7.06 -17.35 2.20
CA LYS A 220 6.79 -15.98 2.63
C LYS A 220 7.05 -15.01 1.49
N ALA A 221 6.44 -13.83 1.60
CA ALA A 221 6.70 -12.70 0.74
C ALA A 221 8.18 -12.27 0.81
N GLN A 222 8.72 -11.87 -0.33
CA GLN A 222 10.05 -11.29 -0.49
C GLN A 222 9.89 -9.87 -1.02
N VAL A 223 10.37 -8.90 -0.22
CA VAL A 223 10.34 -7.48 -0.58
C VAL A 223 11.74 -6.93 -0.33
N ASN A 224 12.31 -6.28 -1.35
CA ASN A 224 13.67 -5.75 -1.24
C ASN A 224 13.65 -4.38 -0.54
N GLU A 225 14.39 -4.24 0.56
CA GLU A 225 14.50 -2.98 1.31
C GLU A 225 15.00 -1.80 0.45
N LYS A 226 15.79 -2.08 -0.59
CA LYS A 226 16.26 -1.04 -1.53
C LYS A 226 15.12 -0.32 -2.23
N LEU A 227 13.96 -0.98 -2.38
CA LEU A 227 12.80 -0.40 -3.05
C LEU A 227 12.25 0.84 -2.32
N PHE A 228 12.39 0.88 -0.99
CA PHE A 228 11.95 2.02 -0.16
C PHE A 228 13.10 2.83 0.44
N SER A 229 14.34 2.43 0.18
CA SER A 229 15.52 3.15 0.65
C SER A 229 15.47 4.61 0.18
N ASN A 230 15.60 5.55 1.12
CA ASN A 230 15.52 7.00 0.90
C ASN A 230 14.20 7.49 0.26
N PHE A 231 13.16 6.66 0.15
CA PHE A 231 11.92 7.04 -0.53
C PHE A 231 11.26 8.25 0.12
N ARG A 232 11.21 8.28 1.46
CA ARG A 232 10.66 9.42 2.22
C ARG A 232 11.44 10.70 1.98
N ASP A 233 12.78 10.62 1.98
CA ASP A 233 13.64 11.79 1.81
C ASP A 233 13.56 12.32 0.38
N LEU A 234 13.60 11.43 -0.62
CA LEU A 234 13.47 11.78 -2.04
C LEU A 234 12.08 12.32 -2.40
N TYR A 235 11.02 11.86 -1.74
CA TYR A 235 9.66 12.35 -1.97
C TYR A 235 9.51 13.84 -1.59
N PHE A 236 10.25 14.32 -0.59
CA PHE A 236 10.22 15.71 -0.14
C PHE A 236 11.39 16.56 -0.66
N THR A 237 12.39 15.95 -1.31
CA THR A 237 13.56 16.69 -1.78
C THR A 237 13.22 17.48 -3.05
N PRO A 238 13.48 18.81 -3.08
CA PRO A 238 13.29 19.62 -4.26
C PRO A 238 14.14 19.09 -5.44
N ASN A 239 13.54 19.07 -6.63
CA ASN A 239 14.10 18.48 -7.85
C ASN A 239 15.58 18.82 -8.15
N THR A 240 16.08 19.98 -7.72
CA THR A 240 17.46 20.44 -7.99
C THR A 240 18.54 19.66 -7.22
N LYS A 241 18.28 19.21 -5.99
CA LYS A 241 19.31 18.57 -5.14
C LYS A 241 19.56 17.10 -5.46
N ILE A 242 18.55 16.39 -6.00
CA ILE A 242 18.65 14.96 -6.34
C ILE A 242 19.62 14.76 -7.51
N TRP A 243 19.60 15.66 -8.50
CA TRP A 243 20.53 15.61 -9.64
C TRP A 243 21.97 15.91 -9.23
N GLU A 244 22.20 16.84 -8.29
CA GLU A 244 23.53 17.11 -7.75
C GLU A 244 24.11 15.88 -7.02
N GLN A 245 23.30 15.17 -6.23
CA GLN A 245 23.72 13.95 -5.52
C GLN A 245 23.97 12.74 -6.43
N LEU A 246 23.11 12.53 -7.44
CA LEU A 246 23.29 11.46 -8.42
C LEU A 246 24.52 11.70 -9.29
N ASN A 247 24.75 12.95 -9.71
CA ASN A 247 25.92 13.31 -10.51
C ASN A 247 27.21 13.31 -9.69
N SER A 248 27.17 13.67 -8.39
CA SER A 248 28.37 13.60 -7.54
C SER A 248 28.85 12.18 -7.29
N ASN A 249 27.93 11.20 -7.21
CA ASN A 249 28.28 9.79 -6.99
C ASN A 249 28.85 9.11 -8.25
N ASN A 250 28.46 9.55 -9.46
CA ASN A 250 29.04 9.06 -10.71
C ASN A 250 30.44 9.62 -10.99
N THR A 251 30.78 10.83 -10.51
CA THR A 251 32.15 11.39 -10.67
C THR A 251 33.22 10.68 -9.85
N ILE A 252 32.85 9.92 -8.80
CA ILE A 252 33.84 9.23 -7.97
C ILE A 252 34.28 7.91 -8.64
N THR A 253 33.41 7.24 -9.40
CA THR A 253 33.72 5.97 -10.07
C THR A 253 34.55 6.12 -11.34
N ASP A 254 34.47 7.26 -12.05
CA ASP A 254 35.25 7.49 -13.28
C ASP A 254 36.70 7.95 -13.02
N SER A 255 37.08 8.18 -11.76
CA SER A 255 38.43 8.68 -11.40
C SER A 255 39.44 7.61 -10.99
N MET A 256 39.05 6.32 -10.95
CA MET A 256 39.93 5.24 -10.47
C MET A 256 40.49 4.29 -11.56
N ASP A 257 40.13 4.45 -12.83
CA ASP A 257 40.53 3.47 -13.89
C ASP A 257 41.41 4.04 -15.03
N VAL A 258 42.17 5.11 -14.77
CA VAL A 258 43.17 5.62 -15.74
C VAL A 258 44.53 5.84 -15.06
N SER A 259 45.20 4.77 -14.62
CA SER A 259 46.62 4.87 -14.22
C SER A 259 47.41 3.54 -14.22
N LYS A 260 47.11 2.59 -15.13
CA LYS A 260 47.97 1.43 -15.36
C LYS A 260 48.00 0.97 -16.82
N GLU A 261 48.53 1.79 -17.71
CA GLU A 261 49.09 1.31 -18.97
C GLU A 261 49.99 2.38 -19.57
N GLN A 262 51.31 2.25 -19.31
CA GLN A 262 52.43 2.66 -20.18
C GLN A 262 53.71 2.68 -19.35
N ASN A 263 54.59 1.70 -19.59
CA ASN A 263 56.06 1.84 -19.71
C ASN A 263 56.73 0.47 -19.52
N HIS A 264 56.85 -0.26 -20.62
CA HIS A 264 57.97 -1.16 -20.86
C HIS A 264 58.23 -1.15 -22.37
N ASP A 265 59.23 -0.37 -22.78
CA ASP A 265 60.08 -0.61 -23.95
C ASP A 265 61.21 0.43 -23.91
N GLU A 266 62.36 -0.01 -23.40
CA GLU A 266 63.76 0.26 -23.82
C GLU A 266 64.76 -0.26 -22.77
#